data_AF-A0A2E6QA77-F1
#
_entry.id   AF-A0A2E6QA77-F1
#
_cell.length_a   1.000
_cell.length_b   1.000
_cell.length_c   1.000
_cell.angle_alpha   90.00
_cell.angle_beta   90.00
_cell.angle_gamma   90.00
#
_symmetry.space_group_name_H-M   'P 1'
#
loop_
_entity.id
_entity.type
_entity.pdbx_description
1 polymer ?
#
loop_
_entity_poly.entity_id
_entity_poly.type
_entity_poly.pdbx_seq_one_letter_code
_entity_poly.pdbx_strand_id
1 'polypeptide(L)'
;MALAMLLASLIIARQKPDSEKLSAYECGFEAFDDARSQFDVRFYLVAILFIIFDLEVAFLFPWAVALGDIGLFGFWSMVVFLGILTIGFVYEWRKGALEWE
;
A
#
# COMPACT_ATOMS: atom_id res chain seq x y z
N MET A 1 -16.34 -0.04 -21.40
CA MET A 1 -16.28 1.38 -21.80
C MET A 1 -14.85 1.92 -21.73
N ALA A 2 -14.12 1.76 -20.61
CA ALA A 2 -12.71 2.20 -20.49
C ALA A 2 -11.79 1.69 -21.61
N LEU A 3 -11.86 0.40 -21.95
CA LEU A 3 -11.08 -0.17 -23.06
C LEU A 3 -11.46 0.46 -24.41
N ALA A 4 -12.74 0.72 -24.65
CA ALA A 4 -13.21 1.34 -25.87
C ALA A 4 -12.70 2.79 -26.01
N MET A 5 -12.62 3.55 -24.91
CA MET A 5 -12.07 4.91 -24.90
C MET A 5 -10.55 4.89 -25.16
N LEU A 6 -9.84 3.93 -24.57
CA LEU A 6 -8.40 3.76 -24.80
C LEU A 6 -8.10 3.39 -26.25
N LEU A 7 -8.84 2.45 -26.83
CA LEU A 7 -8.72 2.09 -28.25
C LEU A 7 -9.10 3.24 -29.19
N ALA A 8 -10.17 3.97 -28.88
CA ALA A 8 -10.57 5.14 -29.65
C ALA A 8 -9.48 6.22 -29.65
N SER A 9 -8.81 6.46 -28.51
CA SER A 9 -7.70 7.42 -28.43
C SER A 9 -6.50 7.01 -29.30
N LEU A 10 -6.19 5.71 -29.39
CA LEU A 10 -5.08 5.22 -30.21
C LEU A 10 -5.38 5.30 -31.72
N ILE A 11 -6.64 5.06 -32.12
CA ILE A 11 -7.06 5.03 -33.53
C ILE A 11 -7.39 6.43 -34.07
N ILE A 12 -8.05 7.27 -33.27
CA ILE A 12 -8.57 8.58 -33.70
C ILE A 12 -7.51 9.69 -33.49
N ALA A 13 -6.70 9.62 -32.43
CA ALA A 13 -5.73 10.69 -32.15
C ALA A 13 -4.50 10.58 -33.04
N ARG A 14 -3.96 11.74 -33.44
CA ARG A 14 -2.75 11.84 -34.26
C ARG A 14 -1.50 11.44 -33.47
N GLN A 15 -0.97 10.26 -33.74
CA GLN A 15 0.30 9.78 -33.18
C GLN A 15 1.47 10.38 -33.97
N LYS A 16 2.15 11.40 -33.43
CA LYS A 16 3.38 11.99 -34.02
C LYS A 16 4.50 12.00 -32.96
N PRO A 17 5.18 10.85 -32.75
CA PRO A 17 6.32 10.76 -31.85
C PRO A 17 7.50 11.56 -32.41
N ASP A 18 8.28 12.15 -31.51
CA ASP A 18 9.49 12.93 -31.79
C ASP A 18 10.47 12.66 -30.64
N SER A 19 11.77 12.86 -30.84
CA SER A 19 12.79 12.57 -29.81
C SER A 19 12.49 13.32 -28.51
N GLU A 20 12.15 14.60 -28.62
CA GLU A 20 11.81 15.46 -27.48
C GLU A 20 10.46 15.13 -26.83
N LYS A 21 9.54 14.47 -27.54
CA LYS A 21 8.26 14.03 -26.96
C LYS A 21 8.39 12.71 -26.20
N LEU A 22 9.43 11.95 -26.52
CA LEU A 22 9.70 10.64 -25.92
C LEU A 22 10.76 10.74 -24.81
N SER A 23 11.42 11.89 -24.65
CA SER A 23 12.35 12.15 -23.55
C SER A 23 11.61 12.45 -22.24
N ALA A 24 12.28 12.19 -21.11
CA ALA A 24 11.77 12.52 -19.79
C ALA A 24 11.75 14.05 -19.59
N TYR A 25 10.73 14.55 -18.88
CA TYR A 25 10.61 15.97 -18.59
C TYR A 25 11.57 16.37 -17.46
N GLU A 26 12.63 17.10 -17.79
CA GLU A 26 13.63 17.63 -16.83
C GLU A 26 14.01 19.07 -17.20
N CYS A 27 13.01 19.96 -17.31
CA CYS A 27 13.18 21.39 -17.63
C CYS A 27 14.03 21.73 -18.87
N GLY A 28 14.06 20.84 -19.88
CA GLY A 28 14.79 21.05 -21.14
C GLY A 28 16.23 20.53 -21.14
N PHE A 29 16.62 19.78 -20.10
CA PHE A 29 17.89 19.08 -20.02
C PHE A 29 17.70 17.56 -20.11
N GLU A 30 18.77 16.85 -20.44
CA GLU A 30 18.79 15.39 -20.33
C GLU A 30 18.85 14.99 -18.85
N ALA A 31 18.20 13.89 -18.48
CA ALA A 31 18.23 13.37 -17.12
C ALA A 31 19.68 13.09 -16.70
N PHE A 32 20.18 13.84 -15.73
CA PHE A 32 21.59 13.82 -15.34
C PHE A 32 21.96 12.68 -14.39
N ASP A 33 20.96 12.10 -13.71
CA ASP A 33 21.18 11.23 -12.55
C ASP A 33 20.57 9.83 -12.74
N ASP A 34 21.09 8.85 -12.00
CA ASP A 34 20.53 7.51 -11.98
C ASP A 34 19.13 7.54 -11.33
N ALA A 35 18.16 6.84 -11.92
CA ALA A 35 16.79 6.74 -11.40
C ALA A 35 16.70 5.96 -10.06
N ARG A 36 17.84 5.51 -9.53
CA ARG A 36 17.97 4.72 -8.30
C ARG A 36 18.43 5.60 -7.15
N SER A 37 17.54 6.44 -6.65
CA SER A 37 17.75 7.14 -5.38
C SER A 37 17.36 6.27 -4.19
N GLN A 38 18.04 6.48 -3.07
CA GLN A 38 17.60 5.89 -1.80
C GLN A 38 16.36 6.64 -1.34
N PHE A 39 15.25 5.92 -1.26
CA PHE A 39 14.02 6.43 -0.67
C PHE A 39 14.05 6.25 0.85
N ASP A 40 13.26 7.07 1.53
CA ASP A 40 13.15 6.99 2.97
C ASP A 40 12.59 5.63 3.44
N VAL A 41 13.22 5.03 4.46
CA VAL A 41 12.81 3.73 5.01
C VAL A 41 11.39 3.79 5.60
N ARG A 42 10.88 4.98 5.96
CA ARG A 42 9.52 5.20 6.47
C ARG A 42 8.44 4.62 5.55
N PHE A 43 8.60 4.70 4.22
CA PHE A 43 7.65 4.11 3.27
C PHE A 43 7.56 2.59 3.41
N TYR A 44 8.69 1.93 3.68
CA TYR A 44 8.75 0.50 3.90
C TYR A 44 8.12 0.08 5.23
N LEU A 45 8.34 0.86 6.30
CA LEU A 45 7.73 0.60 7.61
C LEU A 45 6.20 0.66 7.55
N VAL A 46 5.64 1.67 6.86
CA VAL A 46 4.19 1.78 6.64
C VAL A 46 3.66 0.60 5.83
N ALA A 47 4.38 0.15 4.80
CA ALA A 47 3.98 -1.01 4.00
C ALA A 47 3.94 -2.31 4.82
N ILE A 48 4.94 -2.57 5.66
CA ILE A 48 4.93 -3.73 6.56
C ILE A 48 3.77 -3.64 7.54
N LEU A 49 3.56 -2.46 8.15
CA LEU A 49 2.48 -2.27 9.11
C LEU A 49 1.11 -2.51 8.47
N PHE A 50 0.91 -2.03 7.24
CA PHE A 50 -0.28 -2.29 6.45
C PHE A 50 -0.50 -3.79 6.21
N ILE A 51 0.55 -4.54 5.85
CA ILE A 51 0.45 -6.00 5.64
C ILE A 51 0.02 -6.72 6.93
N ILE A 52 0.57 -6.34 8.08
CA ILE A 52 0.22 -6.95 9.37
C ILE A 52 -1.24 -6.66 9.71
N PHE A 53 -1.68 -5.41 9.53
CA PHE A 53 -3.07 -5.02 9.80
C PHE A 53 -4.08 -5.64 8.82
N ASP A 54 -3.71 -5.77 7.55
CA ASP A 54 -4.55 -6.45 6.55
C ASP A 54 -4.73 -7.93 6.91
N LEU A 55 -3.66 -8.60 7.35
CA LEU A 55 -3.74 -9.97 7.87
C LEU A 55 -4.62 -10.07 9.13
N GLU A 56 -4.52 -9.11 10.06
CA GLU A 56 -5.38 -9.04 11.23
C GLU A 56 -6.86 -9.02 10.85
N VAL A 57 -7.23 -8.14 9.92
CA VAL A 57 -8.59 -8.02 9.39
C VAL A 57 -9.01 -9.30 8.66
N ALA A 58 -8.13 -9.91 7.87
CA ALA A 58 -8.40 -11.16 7.19
C ALA A 58 -8.74 -12.31 8.17
N PHE A 59 -8.11 -12.35 9.35
CA PHE A 59 -8.46 -13.32 10.41
C PHE A 59 -9.72 -12.94 11.19
N LEU A 60 -10.03 -11.64 11.29
CA LEU A 60 -11.21 -11.15 12.00
C LEU A 60 -12.52 -11.52 11.30
N PHE A 61 -12.53 -11.55 9.96
CA PHE A 61 -13.73 -11.90 9.20
C PHE A 61 -14.26 -13.32 9.47
N PRO A 62 -13.49 -14.41 9.30
CA PRO A 62 -13.96 -15.76 9.61
C PRO A 62 -14.36 -15.92 11.07
N TRP A 63 -13.61 -15.31 12.00
CA TRP A 63 -13.93 -15.34 13.42
C TRP A 63 -15.28 -14.66 13.72
N ALA A 64 -15.53 -13.49 13.13
CA ALA A 64 -16.78 -12.75 13.32
C ALA A 64 -17.99 -13.52 12.77
N VAL A 65 -17.82 -14.22 11.63
CA VAL A 65 -18.88 -15.06 11.05
C VAL A 65 -19.15 -16.30 11.91
N ALA A 66 -18.12 -16.92 12.49
CA ALA A 66 -18.23 -18.14 13.28
C ALA A 66 -18.46 -17.89 14.79
N LEU A 67 -18.61 -16.64 15.24
CA LEU A 67 -18.63 -16.27 16.65
C LEU A 67 -19.73 -16.97 17.45
N GLY A 68 -20.87 -17.24 16.81
CA GLY A 68 -21.99 -17.97 17.42
C GLY A 68 -21.68 -19.43 17.76
N ASP A 69 -20.77 -20.07 17.01
CA ASP A 69 -20.48 -21.50 17.12
C ASP A 69 -19.26 -21.80 18.01
N ILE A 70 -18.28 -20.90 18.04
CA ILE A 70 -17.00 -21.07 18.76
C ILE A 70 -17.08 -20.76 20.27
N GLY A 71 -18.16 -20.12 20.72
CA GLY A 71 -18.43 -19.81 22.13
C GLY A 71 -17.38 -18.90 22.80
N LEU A 72 -17.38 -18.91 24.14
CA LEU A 72 -16.53 -18.03 24.97
C LEU A 72 -15.02 -18.24 24.74
N PHE A 73 -14.60 -19.46 24.40
CA PHE A 73 -13.19 -19.75 24.13
C PHE A 73 -12.72 -19.06 22.85
N GLY A 74 -13.50 -19.14 21.77
CA GLY A 74 -13.22 -18.42 20.53
C GLY A 74 -13.28 -16.91 20.67
N PHE A 75 -14.13 -16.40 21.56
CA PHE A 75 -14.14 -14.97 21.88
C PHE A 75 -12.83 -14.52 22.54
N TRP A 76 -12.41 -15.19 23.63
CA TRP A 76 -11.20 -14.81 24.36
C TRP A 76 -9.91 -15.03 23.56
N SER A 77 -9.84 -16.07 22.71
CA SER A 77 -8.68 -16.27 21.85
C SER A 77 -8.47 -15.09 20.89
N MET A 78 -9.54 -14.54 20.31
CA MET A 78 -9.46 -13.38 19.44
C MET A 78 -9.13 -12.09 20.21
N VAL A 79 -9.68 -11.91 21.41
CA VAL A 79 -9.33 -10.75 22.26
C VAL A 79 -7.83 -10.75 22.57
N VAL A 80 -7.25 -11.91 22.88
CA VAL A 80 -5.80 -12.02 23.12
C VAL A 80 -5.01 -11.75 21.83
N PHE A 81 -5.44 -12.29 20.69
CA PHE A 81 -4.81 -12.06 19.39
C PHE A 81 -4.75 -10.57 19.04
N LEU A 82 -5.88 -9.86 19.13
CA LEU A 82 -5.96 -8.41 18.89
C LEU A 82 -5.12 -7.63 19.90
N GLY A 83 -5.10 -8.06 21.17
CA GLY A 83 -4.28 -7.45 22.20
C GLY A 83 -2.78 -7.50 21.89
N ILE A 84 -2.26 -8.64 21.42
CA ILE A 84 -0.85 -8.80 21.05
C ILE A 84 -0.49 -7.87 19.89
N LEU A 85 -1.33 -7.82 18.85
CA LEU A 85 -1.08 -6.97 17.68
C LEU A 85 -1.18 -5.48 18.01
N THR A 86 -2.13 -5.09 18.85
CA THR A 86 -2.27 -3.71 19.34
C THR A 86 -1.02 -3.26 20.10
N ILE A 87 -0.42 -4.13 20.92
CA ILE A 87 0.84 -3.82 21.62
C ILE A 87 1.98 -3.58 20.61
N GLY A 88 2.08 -4.42 19.57
CA GLY A 88 3.05 -4.22 18.49
C GLY A 88 2.87 -2.90 17.76
N PHE A 89 1.62 -2.54 17.45
CA PHE A 89 1.27 -1.25 16.84
C PHE A 89 1.67 -0.06 17.73
N VAL A 90 1.34 -0.11 19.02
CA VAL A 90 1.70 0.95 19.98
C VAL A 90 3.23 1.09 20.09
N TYR A 91 3.97 -0.01 20.06
CA TYR A 91 5.44 0.04 20.08
C TYR A 91 6.02 0.77 18.87
N GLU A 92 5.58 0.43 17.66
CA GLU A 92 6.02 1.10 16.42
C GLU A 92 5.63 2.57 16.40
N TRP A 93 4.42 2.91 16.87
CA TRP A 93 3.98 4.30 17.03
C TRP A 93 4.91 5.09 17.95
N ARG A 94 5.23 4.53 19.12
CA ARG A 94 6.10 5.19 20.12
C ARG A 94 7.54 5.35 19.64
N LYS A 95 7.97 4.53 18.68
CA LYS A 95 9.30 4.60 18.06
C LYS A 95 9.39 5.67 16.97
N GLY A 96 8.28 6.36 16.65
CA GLY A 96 8.26 7.42 15.64
C GLY A 96 8.32 6.90 14.21
N ALA A 97 8.06 5.60 13.98
CA ALA A 97 8.04 5.01 12.64
C ALA A 97 6.96 5.60 11.72
N LEU A 98 5.98 6.30 12.32
CA LEU A 98 4.81 6.90 11.66
C LEU A 98 4.82 8.43 11.66
N GLU A 99 5.86 9.07 12.23
CA GLU A 99 5.96 10.53 12.29
C GLU A 99 6.60 11.10 11.03
N TRP A 100 5.97 12.15 10.49
CA TRP A 100 6.36 12.82 9.25
C TRP A 100 6.76 14.26 9.58
N GLU A 101 7.99 14.43 10.08
CA GLU A 101 8.73 15.69 9.94
C GLU A 101 9.66 15.62 8.72
#